data_AF-A0A2E2STK0-F1
#
_entry.id   AF-A0A2E2STK0-F1
#
_cell.length_a   1.000
_cell.length_b   1.000
_cell.length_c   1.000
_cell.angle_alpha   90.00
_cell.angle_beta   90.00
_cell.angle_gamma   90.00
#
_symmetry.space_group_name_H-M   'P 1'
#
loop_
_entity.id
_entity.type
_entity.pdbx_description
1 polymer ?
#
loop_
_entity_poly.entity_id
_entity_poly.type
_entity_poly.pdbx_seq_one_letter_code
_entity_poly.pdbx_strand_id
1 'polypeptide(L)'
;MGAPGGHIDAGEDANEAALREIWEETGLQAKLIGPVGWKKEDTKTNQDLVPPIYVNRHKINEHHDHSAFVFVAISQNREVRPQSEEDKTAEAKCVWVTQAELDEMQKIDKDLRPEVYKYASTALKLAAQHDM
;
A
#
# COMPACT_ATOMS: atom_id res chain seq x y z
N MET A 1 -13.40 -1.71 1.21
CA MET A 1 -12.26 -0.78 1.40
C MET A 1 -10.95 -1.42 0.95
N GLY A 2 -9.93 -0.64 0.59
CA GLY A 2 -8.62 -1.12 0.15
C GLY A 2 -7.51 -0.09 0.43
N ALA A 3 -6.25 -0.49 0.20
CA ALA A 3 -5.12 0.45 0.15
C ALA A 3 -4.99 1.04 -1.26
N PRO A 4 -4.31 2.18 -1.44
CA PRO A 4 -4.00 2.71 -2.77
C PRO A 4 -3.27 1.69 -3.64
N GLY A 5 -3.55 1.69 -4.93
CA GLY A 5 -2.85 0.82 -5.89
C GLY A 5 -3.59 0.62 -7.21
N GLY A 6 -2.80 0.40 -8.25
CA GLY A 6 -3.27 0.17 -9.61
C GLY A 6 -2.33 -0.72 -10.42
N HIS A 7 -2.34 -0.55 -11.74
CA HIS A 7 -1.53 -1.35 -12.65
C HIS A 7 -0.07 -0.88 -12.64
N ILE A 8 0.84 -1.80 -12.98
CA ILE A 8 2.23 -1.45 -13.29
C ILE A 8 2.26 -1.07 -14.77
N ASP A 9 2.63 0.17 -15.06
CA ASP A 9 2.67 0.68 -16.42
C ASP A 9 3.93 0.25 -17.18
N ALA A 10 3.88 0.37 -18.51
CA ALA A 10 5.02 0.03 -19.36
C ALA A 10 6.23 0.92 -19.06
N GLY A 11 7.31 0.31 -18.58
CA GLY A 11 8.55 1.00 -18.22
C GLY A 11 8.69 1.30 -16.74
N GLU A 12 7.68 1.00 -15.92
CA GLU A 12 7.77 1.07 -14.46
C GLU A 12 8.15 -0.29 -13.86
N ASP A 13 8.88 -0.25 -12.75
CA ASP A 13 8.93 -1.37 -11.82
C ASP A 13 7.80 -1.31 -10.77
N ALA A 14 7.62 -2.39 -10.01
CA ALA A 14 6.53 -2.50 -9.04
C ALA A 14 6.62 -1.48 -7.88
N ASN A 15 7.83 -1.02 -7.53
CA ASN A 15 8.00 0.01 -6.50
C ASN A 15 7.64 1.39 -7.04
N GLU A 16 8.04 1.68 -8.27
CA GLU A 16 7.68 2.93 -8.96
C GLU A 16 6.16 3.05 -9.08
N ALA A 17 5.49 2.01 -9.58
CA ALA A 17 4.03 1.96 -9.67
C ALA A 17 3.38 2.16 -8.29
N ALA A 18 3.83 1.45 -7.25
CA ALA A 18 3.27 1.59 -5.90
C ALA A 18 3.41 3.03 -5.35
N LEU A 19 4.56 3.69 -5.60
CA LEU A 19 4.78 5.07 -5.15
C LEU A 19 3.96 6.08 -5.96
N ARG A 20 3.82 5.87 -7.28
CA ARG A 20 2.96 6.70 -8.14
C ARG A 20 1.51 6.61 -7.69
N GLU A 21 0.96 5.41 -7.52
CA GLU A 21 -0.44 5.21 -7.11
C GLU A 21 -0.73 5.83 -5.73
N ILE A 22 0.19 5.70 -4.76
CA ILE A 22 0.07 6.41 -3.48
C ILE A 22 -0.03 7.92 -3.71
N TRP A 23 0.82 8.49 -4.56
CA TRP A 23 0.78 9.93 -4.84
C TRP A 23 -0.48 10.35 -5.61
N GLU A 24 -0.91 9.57 -6.61
CA GLU A 24 -2.09 9.87 -7.43
C GLU A 24 -3.39 9.82 -6.61
N GLU A 25 -3.57 8.77 -5.81
CA GLU A 25 -4.81 8.54 -5.06
C GLU A 25 -4.86 9.30 -3.74
N THR A 26 -3.71 9.66 -3.15
CA THR A 26 -3.68 10.25 -1.80
C THR A 26 -2.95 11.59 -1.71
N GLY A 27 -2.10 11.93 -2.68
CA GLY A 27 -1.21 13.09 -2.64
C GLY A 27 -0.04 12.96 -1.66
N LEU A 28 0.10 11.82 -0.97
CA LEU A 28 1.13 11.63 0.02
C LEU A 28 2.49 11.36 -0.64
N GLN A 29 3.52 12.05 -0.16
CA GLN A 29 4.89 11.65 -0.43
C GLN A 29 5.27 10.54 0.55
N ALA A 30 5.63 9.37 0.00
CA ALA A 30 5.89 8.17 0.78
C ALA A 30 7.23 7.52 0.41
N LYS A 31 7.70 6.64 1.28
CA LYS A 31 8.85 5.77 1.06
C LYS A 31 8.47 4.34 1.39
N LEU A 32 8.73 3.42 0.48
CA LEU A 32 8.53 1.99 0.73
C LEU A 32 9.53 1.49 1.79
N ILE A 33 9.06 0.62 2.68
CA ILE A 33 9.87 -0.08 3.66
C ILE A 33 9.81 -1.58 3.42
N GLY A 34 10.98 -2.23 3.56
CA GLY A 34 11.11 -3.66 3.38
C GLY A 34 10.71 -4.46 4.63
N PRO A 35 10.72 -5.80 4.54
CA PRO A 35 10.50 -6.67 5.68
C PRO A 35 11.65 -6.53 6.69
N VAL A 36 11.40 -6.99 7.92
CA VAL A 36 12.38 -6.92 9.02
C VAL A 36 13.72 -7.54 8.61
N GLY A 37 14.80 -6.78 8.78
CA GLY A 37 16.16 -7.21 8.47
C GLY A 37 16.57 -7.05 7.00
N TRP A 38 15.65 -6.65 6.11
CA TRP A 38 16.00 -6.34 4.73
C TRP A 38 16.81 -5.05 4.65
N LYS A 39 17.84 -5.07 3.81
CA LYS A 39 18.67 -3.91 3.48
C LYS A 39 18.83 -3.88 1.97
N LYS A 40 18.72 -2.68 1.41
CA LYS A 40 18.98 -2.42 0.00
C LYS A 40 20.48 -2.55 -0.27
N GLU A 41 20.87 -3.39 -1.23
CA GLU A 41 22.26 -3.60 -1.62
C GLU A 41 22.44 -3.44 -3.13
N ASP A 42 22.49 -2.18 -3.58
CA ASP A 42 22.73 -1.89 -4.99
C ASP A 42 24.18 -2.19 -5.40
N THR A 43 24.35 -2.64 -6.63
CA THR A 43 25.66 -2.82 -7.28
C THR A 43 25.73 -1.99 -8.56
N LYS A 44 26.87 -2.02 -9.26
CA LYS A 44 27.00 -1.33 -10.54
C LYS A 44 26.07 -1.86 -11.63
N THR A 45 25.58 -3.10 -11.51
CA THR A 45 24.82 -3.80 -12.56
C THR A 45 23.45 -4.28 -12.08
N ASN A 46 23.09 -4.03 -10.81
CA ASN A 46 21.83 -4.48 -10.22
C ASN A 46 21.34 -3.46 -9.20
N GLN A 47 20.05 -3.16 -9.24
CA GLN A 47 19.37 -2.34 -8.24
C GLN A 47 18.37 -3.21 -7.50
N ASP A 48 18.48 -3.24 -6.17
CA ASP A 48 17.53 -3.97 -5.35
C ASP A 48 16.23 -3.19 -5.22
N LEU A 49 15.13 -3.84 -5.58
CA LEU A 49 13.81 -3.32 -5.29
C LEU A 49 13.43 -3.69 -3.85
N VAL A 50 12.76 -2.78 -3.15
CA VAL A 50 12.04 -3.12 -1.91
C VAL A 50 11.13 -4.30 -2.22
N PRO A 51 11.25 -5.44 -1.52
CA PRO A 51 10.43 -6.59 -1.84
C PRO A 51 9.01 -6.39 -1.31
N PRO A 52 8.00 -6.96 -1.98
CA PRO A 52 6.63 -6.94 -1.49
C PRO A 52 6.52 -7.71 -0.17
N ILE A 53 5.73 -7.20 0.76
CA ILE A 53 5.43 -7.87 2.03
C ILE A 53 4.47 -9.03 1.80
N TYR A 54 3.56 -8.88 0.83
CA TYR A 54 2.69 -9.95 0.37
C TYR A 54 2.65 -10.01 -1.15
N VAL A 55 2.57 -11.22 -1.69
CA VAL A 55 2.23 -11.48 -3.08
C VAL A 55 0.98 -12.34 -3.08
N ASN A 56 -0.05 -11.92 -3.79
CA ASN A 56 -1.30 -12.67 -3.86
C ASN A 56 -1.88 -12.68 -5.28
N ARG A 57 -2.85 -13.55 -5.52
CA ARG A 57 -3.71 -13.54 -6.70
C ARG A 57 -5.15 -13.47 -6.25
N HIS A 58 -5.94 -12.58 -6.85
CA HIS A 58 -7.35 -12.44 -6.55
C HIS A 58 -8.16 -12.23 -7.82
N LYS A 59 -9.42 -12.69 -7.78
CA LYS A 59 -10.37 -12.55 -8.88
C LYS A 59 -10.92 -11.13 -8.90
N ILE A 60 -10.94 -10.52 -10.08
CA ILE A 60 -11.68 -9.28 -10.35
C ILE A 60 -13.06 -9.62 -10.90
N ASN A 61 -13.14 -10.59 -11.82
CA ASN A 61 -14.37 -11.17 -12.32
C ASN A 61 -14.16 -12.64 -12.73
N GLU A 62 -15.11 -13.24 -13.44
CA GLU A 62 -15.04 -14.66 -13.85
C GLU A 62 -13.87 -14.97 -14.80
N HIS A 63 -13.39 -13.98 -15.56
CA HIS A 63 -12.39 -14.14 -16.62
C HIS A 63 -11.10 -13.34 -16.37
N HIS A 64 -11.04 -12.55 -15.29
CA HIS A 64 -9.94 -11.65 -15.00
C HIS A 64 -9.49 -11.79 -13.55
N ASP A 65 -8.21 -12.12 -13.39
CA ASP A 65 -7.54 -12.18 -12.11
C ASP A 65 -6.36 -11.20 -12.10
N HIS A 66 -6.10 -10.58 -10.96
CA HIS A 66 -4.87 -9.83 -10.74
C HIS A 66 -3.89 -10.68 -9.92
N SER A 67 -2.61 -10.61 -10.27
CA SER A 67 -1.52 -10.91 -9.34
C SER A 67 -1.03 -9.59 -8.76
N ALA A 68 -1.05 -9.46 -7.44
CA ALA A 68 -0.76 -8.21 -6.75
C ALA A 68 0.47 -8.33 -5.86
N PHE A 69 1.33 -7.32 -5.95
CA PHE A 69 2.44 -7.07 -5.05
C PHE A 69 2.00 -6.03 -4.01
N VAL A 70 2.00 -6.39 -2.73
CA VAL A 70 1.56 -5.51 -1.64
C VAL A 70 2.78 -5.02 -0.88
N PHE A 71 3.00 -3.72 -0.91
CA PHE A 71 4.09 -3.04 -0.22
C PHE A 71 3.58 -2.34 1.05
N VAL A 72 4.53 -1.97 1.91
CA VAL A 72 4.27 -1.07 3.04
C VAL A 72 5.09 0.19 2.83
N ALA A 73 4.49 1.33 3.11
CA ALA A 73 5.13 2.63 2.99
C ALA A 73 4.93 3.45 4.25
N ILE A 74 5.86 4.36 4.51
CA ILE A 74 5.73 5.42 5.50
C ILE A 74 5.59 6.76 4.77
N SER A 75 4.75 7.65 5.29
CA SER A 75 4.61 9.01 4.76
C SER A 75 5.18 10.03 5.72
N GLN A 76 5.68 11.14 5.17
CA GLN A 76 6.24 12.26 5.94
C GLN A 76 5.16 13.09 6.64
N ASN A 77 3.91 13.02 6.18
CA ASN A 77 2.79 13.75 6.76
C ASN A 77 1.50 12.93 6.65
N ARG A 78 0.40 13.50 7.15
CA ARG A 78 -0.92 12.85 7.16
C ARG A 78 -1.95 13.55 6.27
N GLU A 79 -1.53 14.56 5.50
CA GLU A 79 -2.43 15.37 4.71
C GLU A 79 -2.76 14.66 3.40
N VAL A 80 -4.00 14.16 3.31
CA VAL A 80 -4.52 13.50 2.11
C VAL A 80 -5.08 14.54 1.14
N ARG A 81 -4.50 14.62 -0.05
CA ARG A 81 -4.91 15.49 -1.15
C ARG A 81 -4.76 14.71 -2.48
N PRO A 82 -5.76 13.93 -2.90
CA PRO A 82 -5.66 13.15 -4.13
C PRO A 82 -5.34 14.03 -5.34
N GLN A 83 -4.56 13.48 -6.27
CA GLN A 83 -4.11 14.18 -7.48
C GLN A 83 -4.90 13.77 -8.72
N SER A 84 -5.43 12.55 -8.76
CA SER A 84 -6.35 12.09 -9.81
C SER A 84 -7.74 12.74 -9.68
N GLU A 85 -8.44 12.95 -10.79
CA GLU A 85 -9.82 13.50 -10.75
C GLU A 85 -10.84 12.49 -10.20
N GLU A 86 -10.60 11.20 -10.43
CA GLU A 86 -11.43 10.11 -9.90
C GLU A 86 -11.40 10.12 -8.36
N ASP A 87 -10.21 10.18 -7.76
CA ASP A 87 -10.05 10.12 -6.31
C ASP A 87 -10.41 11.43 -5.62
N LYS A 88 -10.27 12.58 -6.30
CA LYS A 88 -10.77 13.87 -5.78
C LYS A 88 -12.28 13.87 -5.61
N THR A 89 -13.01 13.11 -6.42
CA THR A 89 -14.48 13.07 -6.44
C THR A 89 -15.07 11.80 -5.85
N ALA A 90 -14.22 10.84 -5.45
CA ALA A 90 -14.63 9.60 -4.84
C ALA A 90 -15.42 9.83 -3.53
N GLU A 91 -16.49 9.06 -3.36
CA GLU A 91 -17.29 9.08 -2.13
C GLU A 91 -16.52 8.48 -0.94
N ALA A 92 -15.70 7.46 -1.23
CA ALA A 92 -14.82 6.84 -0.26
C ALA A 92 -13.61 7.75 0.02
N LYS A 93 -13.38 8.07 1.30
CA LYS A 93 -12.24 8.88 1.73
C LYS A 93 -11.14 7.99 2.32
N CYS A 94 -9.89 8.32 2.03
CA CYS A 94 -8.76 7.77 2.76
C CYS A 94 -8.81 8.20 4.23
N VAL A 95 -8.59 7.24 5.12
CA VAL A 95 -8.59 7.45 6.58
C VAL A 95 -7.30 6.89 7.18
N TRP A 96 -6.77 7.62 8.16
CA TRP A 96 -5.70 7.12 9.01
C TRP A 96 -6.30 6.35 10.17
N VAL A 97 -5.72 5.19 10.49
CA VAL A 97 -6.18 4.34 11.59
C VAL A 97 -5.01 3.85 12.44
N THR A 98 -5.25 3.73 13.73
CA THR A 98 -4.41 3.00 14.69
C THR A 98 -4.78 1.52 14.69
N GLN A 99 -3.97 0.69 15.35
CA GLN A 99 -4.29 -0.75 15.49
C GLN A 99 -5.62 -0.96 16.23
N ALA A 100 -5.88 -0.19 17.29
CA ALA A 100 -7.13 -0.31 18.04
C ALA A 100 -8.36 0.08 17.22
N GLU A 101 -8.27 1.14 16.42
CA GLU A 101 -9.34 1.55 15.49
C GLU A 101 -9.55 0.50 14.40
N LEU A 102 -8.47 -0.04 13.84
CA LEU A 102 -8.54 -1.10 12.84
C LEU A 102 -9.17 -2.40 13.40
N ASP A 103 -8.84 -2.77 14.64
CA ASP A 103 -9.43 -3.91 15.34
C ASP A 103 -10.92 -3.71 15.60
N GLU A 104 -11.35 -2.48 15.88
CA GLU A 104 -12.76 -2.17 16.03
C GLU A 104 -13.50 -2.20 14.70
N MET A 105 -12.91 -1.60 13.65
CA MET A 105 -13.45 -1.66 12.28
C MET A 105 -13.66 -3.12 11.85
N GLN A 106 -12.74 -4.03 12.16
CA GLN A 106 -12.89 -5.45 11.83
C GLN A 106 -14.15 -6.09 12.43
N LYS A 107 -14.63 -5.61 13.59
CA LYS A 107 -15.82 -6.15 14.25
C LYS A 107 -17.11 -5.59 13.66
N ILE A 108 -17.10 -4.32 13.25
CA ILE A 108 -18.31 -3.56 12.93
C ILE A 108 -18.50 -3.31 11.43
N ASP A 109 -17.42 -3.19 10.67
CA ASP A 109 -17.42 -2.93 9.23
C ASP A 109 -17.39 -4.25 8.45
N LYS A 110 -18.52 -4.59 7.83
CA LYS A 110 -18.68 -5.82 7.04
C LYS A 110 -17.98 -5.75 5.68
N ASP A 111 -17.61 -4.55 5.22
CA ASP A 111 -16.93 -4.33 3.94
C ASP A 111 -15.39 -4.31 4.10
N LEU A 112 -14.90 -4.37 5.35
CA LEU A 112 -13.49 -4.57 5.63
C LEU A 112 -13.10 -6.03 5.40
N ARG A 113 -12.43 -6.27 4.28
CA ARG A 113 -12.00 -7.63 3.91
C ARG A 113 -10.90 -8.15 4.85
N PRO A 114 -10.88 -9.45 5.20
CA PRO A 114 -9.90 -10.02 6.13
C PRO A 114 -8.44 -9.80 5.73
N GLU A 115 -8.14 -9.86 4.43
CA GLU A 115 -6.80 -9.61 3.91
C GLU A 115 -6.38 -8.15 4.04
N VAL A 116 -7.31 -7.19 3.90
CA VAL A 116 -7.02 -5.76 4.09
C VAL A 116 -6.68 -5.49 5.56
N TYR A 117 -7.45 -6.06 6.50
CA TYR A 117 -7.12 -6.00 7.92
C TYR A 117 -5.72 -6.58 8.21
N LYS A 118 -5.40 -7.74 7.63
CA LYS A 118 -4.07 -8.38 7.77
C LYS A 118 -2.95 -7.48 7.25
N TYR A 119 -3.12 -6.89 6.07
CA TYR A 119 -2.12 -6.02 5.46
C TYR A 119 -1.90 -4.74 6.27
N ALA A 120 -2.97 -4.06 6.67
CA ALA A 120 -2.89 -2.85 7.48
C ALA A 120 -2.28 -3.11 8.87
N SER A 121 -2.65 -4.21 9.54
CA SER A 121 -2.03 -4.60 10.81
C SER A 121 -0.54 -4.91 10.69
N THR A 122 -0.13 -5.48 9.54
CA THR A 122 1.30 -5.72 9.25
C THR A 122 2.03 -4.41 9.02
N ALA A 123 1.43 -3.49 8.26
CA ALA A 123 1.98 -2.17 7.99
C ALA A 123 2.24 -1.39 9.28
N LEU A 124 1.28 -1.37 10.22
CA LEU A 124 1.42 -0.70 11.51
C LEU A 124 2.59 -1.25 12.34
N LYS A 125 2.77 -2.58 12.35
CA LYS A 125 3.88 -3.24 13.07
C LYS A 125 5.24 -2.92 12.46
N LEU A 126 5.34 -2.94 11.13
CA LEU A 126 6.59 -2.64 10.43
C LEU A 126 6.95 -1.16 10.56
N ALA A 127 5.99 -0.25 10.39
CA ALA A 127 6.22 1.19 10.52
C ALA A 127 6.77 1.56 11.91
N ALA A 128 6.22 0.97 12.98
CA ALA A 128 6.69 1.21 14.34
C ALA A 128 8.16 0.80 14.59
N GLN A 129 8.74 -0.06 13.75
CA GLN A 129 10.15 -0.47 13.83
C GLN A 129 11.08 0.45 13.04
N HIS A 130 10.54 1.28 12.15
CA HIS A 130 11.29 2.21 11.30
C HIS A 130 11.32 3.65 11.84
N ASP A 131 10.53 3.96 12.88
CA ASP A 131 10.55 5.24 13.62
C ASP A 131 11.62 5.27 14.75
N MET A 132 12.49 4.25 14.85
CA MET A 132 13.60 4.17 15.82
C MET A 132 14.98 4.37 15.18
#